data_AF-A0A7R8Z580-F1
#
_entry.id   AF-A0A7R8Z580-F1
#
_cell.length_a   1.000
_cell.length_b   1.000
_cell.length_c   1.000
_cell.angle_alpha   90.00
_cell.angle_beta   90.00
_cell.angle_gamma   90.00
#
_symmetry.space_group_name_H-M   'P 1'
#
loop_
_entity.id
_entity.type
_entity.pdbx_description
1 polymer ?
#
loop_
_entity_poly.entity_id
_entity_poly.type
_entity_poly.pdbx_seq_one_letter_code
_entity_poly.pdbx_strand_id
1 'polypeptide(L)'
;MITMWSNINLRNATITSLRKTTPHPGRLYPAERWHPRDLHPQRRTMRMICSSRPRCPNQPIMMAAHGLHQEVRQWSSKDNNIIVAAKKMAVLMGRLSRLVRGEGGSKRDLIACAKAIAEASEEVTRLAKELARECTDKRMRTNLLQVCERIPTIGTQLKILSTVKATMLGAQGTEEDQEATDMLVGNAQNLMQSVKETVRAAESASIKIRTDAGIQLRWVRKQPWYQY
;
A
#
# COMPACT_ATOMS: atom_id res chain seq x y z
N MET A 1 49.02 46.99 43.04
CA MET A 1 47.64 47.49 42.80
C MET A 1 46.80 46.25 42.51
N ILE A 2 46.12 45.53 43.40
CA ILE A 2 45.16 45.85 44.49
C ILE A 2 44.12 46.89 44.08
N THR A 3 42.89 46.42 43.81
CA THR A 3 41.58 46.79 44.43
C THR A 3 40.46 45.98 43.74
N MET A 4 39.80 45.03 44.43
CA MET A 4 38.47 45.11 45.10
C MET A 4 37.28 44.88 44.14
N TRP A 5 36.50 43.77 44.28
CA TRP A 5 35.23 43.63 45.06
C TRP A 5 34.08 44.48 44.45
N SER A 6 32.84 44.08 44.19
CA SER A 6 31.87 43.09 44.71
C SER A 6 30.72 42.95 43.67
N ASN A 7 30.12 41.79 43.42
CA ASN A 7 29.00 41.15 44.15
C ASN A 7 27.73 42.02 44.29
N ILE A 8 26.71 41.79 43.44
CA ILE A 8 25.29 42.05 43.73
C ILE A 8 24.48 40.83 43.28
N ASN A 9 23.68 40.33 44.22
CA ASN A 9 22.84 39.16 44.13
C ASN A 9 21.38 39.59 44.39
N LEU A 10 20.44 38.89 43.74
CA LEU A 10 19.06 38.58 44.15
C LEU A 10 17.92 39.60 43.98
N ARG A 11 16.96 39.13 43.15
CA ARG A 11 15.52 38.96 43.44
C ARG A 11 14.63 40.21 43.52
N ASN A 12 13.66 40.28 42.59
CA ASN A 12 12.23 40.14 42.88
C ASN A 12 11.40 40.30 41.60
N ALA A 13 10.49 39.35 41.32
CA ALA A 13 9.10 39.62 40.96
C ALA A 13 8.41 38.38 40.34
N THR A 14 7.60 37.74 41.20
CA THR A 14 6.22 37.32 40.91
C THR A 14 5.97 36.10 40.01
N ILE A 15 5.71 35.00 40.71
CA ILE A 15 4.91 33.85 40.27
C ILE A 15 3.51 34.34 39.85
N THR A 16 3.12 34.09 38.61
CA THR A 16 1.70 34.10 38.21
C THR A 16 1.36 32.79 37.52
N SER A 17 0.37 32.11 38.07
CA SER A 17 -0.13 30.80 37.67
C SER A 17 -1.15 30.90 36.52
N LEU A 18 -1.34 29.76 35.84
CA LEU A 18 -2.50 29.36 35.01
C LEU A 18 -2.68 30.03 33.63
N ARG A 19 -2.47 29.26 32.56
CA ARG A 19 -3.52 28.43 31.92
C ARG A 19 -2.90 27.58 30.79
N LYS A 20 -3.12 26.27 30.87
CA LYS A 20 -2.92 25.33 29.76
C LYS A 20 -3.90 25.71 28.65
N THR A 21 -3.42 26.26 27.55
CA THR A 21 -4.20 26.37 26.32
C THR A 21 -4.18 25.02 25.63
N THR A 22 -5.32 24.33 25.67
CA THR A 22 -5.63 23.18 24.84
C THR A 22 -5.48 23.54 23.35
N PRO A 23 -4.84 22.71 22.51
CA PRO A 23 -4.92 22.90 21.07
C PRO A 23 -6.26 22.36 20.57
N HIS A 24 -7.06 23.24 19.94
CA HIS A 24 -8.28 22.87 19.22
C HIS A 24 -8.00 21.87 18.07
N PRO A 25 -8.93 20.94 17.79
CA PRO A 25 -8.82 19.96 16.72
C PRO A 25 -9.24 20.61 15.40
N GLY A 26 -8.31 20.85 14.47
CA GLY A 26 -8.69 21.51 13.21
C GLY A 26 -7.66 21.63 12.09
N ARG A 27 -6.50 20.97 12.15
CA ARG A 27 -5.59 20.94 10.97
C ARG A 27 -5.84 19.70 10.14
N LEU A 28 -6.57 19.90 9.04
CA LEU A 28 -6.69 18.99 7.93
C LEU A 28 -5.32 18.47 7.48
N TYR A 29 -5.30 17.17 7.23
CA TYR A 29 -4.22 16.31 6.74
C TYR A 29 -3.32 16.96 5.66
N PRO A 30 -2.00 16.74 5.70
CA PRO A 30 -1.16 16.93 4.50
C PRO A 30 -1.55 15.84 3.49
N ALA A 31 -2.13 16.24 2.37
CA ALA A 31 -2.44 15.36 1.26
C ALA A 31 -1.16 14.68 0.74
N GLU A 32 -1.23 13.36 0.54
CA GLU A 32 -0.20 12.56 -0.14
C GLU A 32 0.24 13.28 -1.44
N ARG A 33 1.53 13.62 -1.53
CA ARG A 33 2.10 14.38 -2.65
C ARG A 33 2.24 13.48 -3.88
N TRP A 34 1.16 13.39 -4.66
CA TRP A 34 1.15 12.86 -6.02
C TRP A 34 1.19 14.04 -7.01
N HIS A 35 2.00 13.95 -8.07
CA HIS A 35 2.06 15.01 -9.08
C HIS A 35 0.68 15.23 -9.75
N PRO A 36 0.25 16.48 -10.00
CA PRO A 36 -1.09 16.79 -10.52
C PRO A 36 -1.49 16.09 -11.82
N ARG A 37 -0.53 15.78 -12.70
CA ARG A 37 -0.79 15.11 -13.99
C ARG A 37 -1.05 13.60 -13.85
N ASP A 38 -0.49 12.94 -12.85
CA ASP A 38 -0.67 11.49 -12.61
C ASP A 38 -1.96 11.17 -11.84
N LEU A 39 -2.53 12.18 -11.17
CA LEU A 39 -3.69 12.06 -10.31
C LEU A 39 -5.00 11.78 -11.08
N HIS A 40 -5.15 12.23 -12.33
CA HIS A 40 -6.43 12.13 -13.03
C HIS A 40 -6.81 10.66 -13.40
N PRO A 41 -5.92 9.85 -13.99
CA PRO A 41 -6.20 8.43 -14.29
C PRO A 41 -6.31 7.57 -13.02
N GLN A 42 -5.49 7.86 -12.00
CA GLN A 42 -5.53 7.15 -10.71
C GLN A 42 -6.80 7.47 -9.93
N ARG A 43 -7.26 8.73 -9.89
CA ARG A 43 -8.55 9.10 -9.28
C ARG A 43 -9.73 8.44 -9.96
N ARG A 44 -9.71 8.29 -11.29
CA ARG A 44 -10.75 7.56 -12.03
C ARG A 44 -10.73 6.07 -11.68
N THR A 45 -9.55 5.46 -11.64
CA THR A 45 -9.39 4.05 -11.27
C THR A 45 -9.82 3.79 -9.84
N MET A 46 -9.42 4.66 -8.91
CA MET A 46 -9.83 4.59 -7.51
C MET A 46 -11.35 4.76 -7.35
N ARG A 47 -11.98 5.67 -8.11
CA ARG A 47 -13.45 5.79 -8.13
C ARG A 47 -14.10 4.50 -8.61
N MET A 48 -13.61 3.88 -9.68
CA MET A 48 -14.17 2.62 -10.16
C MET A 48 -13.98 1.48 -9.16
N ILE A 49 -12.83 1.40 -8.49
CA ILE A 49 -12.61 0.45 -7.40
C ILE A 49 -13.60 0.74 -6.26
N CYS A 50 -13.71 1.97 -5.75
CA CYS A 50 -14.65 2.28 -4.67
C CYS A 50 -16.13 2.10 -5.04
N SER A 51 -16.51 2.35 -6.29
CA SER A 51 -17.89 2.25 -6.79
C SER A 51 -18.27 0.86 -7.26
N SER A 52 -17.33 -0.08 -7.38
CA SER A 52 -17.62 -1.46 -7.73
C SER A 52 -18.23 -2.22 -6.54
N ARG A 53 -19.52 -1.95 -6.27
CA ARG A 53 -20.44 -3.06 -6.00
C ARG A 53 -20.27 -4.06 -7.15
N PRO A 54 -20.28 -5.39 -6.93
CA PRO A 54 -20.08 -6.37 -8.00
C PRO A 54 -21.27 -6.30 -8.97
N ARG A 55 -21.23 -5.35 -9.90
CA ARG A 55 -22.28 -5.12 -10.91
C ARG A 55 -21.89 -5.72 -12.27
N CYS A 56 -20.70 -6.28 -12.41
CA CYS A 56 -20.22 -6.88 -13.67
C CYS A 56 -19.41 -8.16 -13.39
N PRO A 57 -19.98 -9.35 -13.59
CA PRO A 57 -19.27 -10.64 -13.48
C PRO A 57 -18.04 -10.76 -14.39
N ASN A 58 -17.98 -9.98 -15.47
CA ASN A 58 -16.96 -10.11 -16.53
C ASN A 58 -15.66 -9.30 -16.28
N GLN A 59 -15.30 -8.98 -15.03
CA GLN A 59 -14.05 -8.24 -14.72
C GLN A 59 -13.28 -8.83 -13.53
N PRO A 60 -12.76 -10.06 -13.65
CA PRO A 60 -12.13 -10.75 -12.53
C PRO A 60 -10.83 -10.08 -12.03
N ILE A 61 -10.05 -9.42 -12.90
CA ILE A 61 -8.87 -8.63 -12.46
C ILE A 61 -9.30 -7.41 -11.63
N MET A 62 -10.37 -6.72 -12.03
CA MET A 62 -10.93 -5.61 -11.26
C MET A 62 -11.44 -6.08 -9.90
N MET A 63 -12.07 -7.26 -9.83
CA MET A 63 -12.51 -7.85 -8.56
C MET A 63 -11.32 -8.18 -7.65
N ALA A 64 -10.22 -8.70 -8.19
CA ALA A 64 -9.00 -8.93 -7.42
C ALA A 64 -8.42 -7.61 -6.86
N ALA A 65 -8.36 -6.56 -7.69
CA ALA A 65 -7.94 -5.22 -7.28
C ALA A 65 -8.84 -4.65 -6.17
N HIS A 66 -10.15 -4.78 -6.33
CA HIS A 66 -11.14 -4.39 -5.34
C HIS A 66 -10.95 -5.14 -4.02
N GLY A 67 -10.76 -6.46 -4.08
CA GLY A 67 -10.51 -7.30 -2.90
C GLY A 67 -9.31 -6.81 -2.09
N LEU A 68 -8.18 -6.51 -2.75
CA LEU A 68 -7.02 -5.92 -2.07
C LEU A 68 -7.36 -4.53 -1.52
N HIS A 69 -8.01 -3.67 -2.31
CA HIS A 69 -8.38 -2.32 -1.87
C HIS A 69 -9.23 -2.33 -0.59
N GLN A 70 -10.22 -3.21 -0.51
CA GLN A 70 -11.08 -3.38 0.66
C GLN A 70 -10.28 -3.74 1.93
N GLU A 71 -9.29 -4.62 1.79
CA GLU A 71 -8.40 -5.02 2.89
C GLU A 71 -7.53 -3.85 3.38
N VAL A 72 -7.00 -3.04 2.45
CA VAL A 72 -6.01 -2.00 2.79
C VAL A 72 -6.63 -0.63 3.10
N ARG A 73 -7.86 -0.37 2.64
CA ARG A 73 -8.53 0.93 2.85
C ARG A 73 -8.87 1.20 4.31
N GLN A 74 -9.09 0.15 5.09
CA GLN A 74 -9.39 0.25 6.52
C GLN A 74 -8.19 0.75 7.34
N TRP A 75 -6.97 0.71 6.78
CA TRP A 75 -5.74 1.10 7.45
C TRP A 75 -5.28 2.52 7.05
N SER A 76 -4.76 3.28 8.01
CA SER A 76 -4.03 4.52 7.75
C SER A 76 -2.76 4.25 6.93
N SER A 77 -2.46 5.12 5.97
CA SER A 77 -1.17 5.08 5.25
C SER A 77 -0.04 5.75 6.04
N LYS A 78 -0.38 6.54 7.06
CA LYS A 78 0.58 7.35 7.82
C LYS A 78 1.52 6.42 8.59
N ASP A 79 2.82 6.57 8.35
CA ASP A 79 3.88 5.77 8.97
C ASP A 79 3.67 4.26 8.73
N ASN A 80 3.19 3.89 7.53
CA ASN A 80 3.00 2.48 7.14
C ASN A 80 3.20 2.29 5.63
N ASN A 81 4.45 2.07 5.24
CA ASN A 81 4.83 1.91 3.84
C ASN A 81 4.28 0.61 3.20
N ILE A 82 4.00 -0.43 4.00
CA ILE A 82 3.35 -1.66 3.50
C ILE A 82 1.96 -1.32 2.98
N ILE A 83 1.18 -0.55 3.75
CA ILE A 83 -0.16 -0.09 3.35
C ILE A 83 -0.10 0.87 2.16
N VAL A 84 0.91 1.77 2.10
CA VAL A 84 1.12 2.66 0.95
C VAL A 84 1.35 1.84 -0.33
N ALA A 85 2.29 0.89 -0.29
CA ALA A 85 2.62 0.04 -1.43
C ALA A 85 1.42 -0.82 -1.86
N ALA A 86 0.71 -1.45 -0.91
CA ALA A 86 -0.45 -2.28 -1.21
C ALA A 86 -1.63 -1.47 -1.79
N LYS A 87 -1.85 -0.23 -1.33
CA LYS A 87 -2.83 0.69 -1.96
C LYS A 87 -2.45 1.04 -3.39
N LYS A 88 -1.16 1.33 -3.64
CA LYS A 88 -0.64 1.57 -4.99
C LYS A 88 -0.87 0.36 -5.89
N MET A 89 -0.63 -0.86 -5.39
CA MET A 89 -0.89 -2.11 -6.12
C MET A 89 -2.36 -2.26 -6.51
N ALA A 90 -3.31 -2.00 -5.60
CA ALA A 90 -4.73 -2.10 -5.90
C ALA A 90 -5.16 -1.13 -7.03
N VAL A 91 -4.67 0.12 -7.00
CA VAL A 91 -4.95 1.11 -8.05
C VAL A 91 -4.34 0.68 -9.38
N LEU A 92 -3.09 0.22 -9.38
CA LEU A 92 -2.43 -0.25 -10.59
C LEU A 92 -3.10 -1.51 -11.16
N MET A 93 -3.55 -2.44 -10.31
CA MET A 93 -4.26 -3.64 -10.75
C MET A 93 -5.62 -3.30 -11.38
N GLY A 94 -6.34 -2.31 -10.85
CA GLY A 94 -7.55 -1.78 -11.49
C GLY A 94 -7.27 -1.10 -12.84
N ARG A 95 -6.08 -0.48 -13.01
CA ARG A 95 -5.63 0.04 -14.31
C ARG A 95 -5.29 -1.10 -15.27
N LEU A 96 -4.58 -2.13 -14.82
CA LEU A 96 -4.25 -3.32 -15.61
C LEU A 96 -5.52 -3.98 -16.18
N SER A 97 -6.57 -4.13 -15.35
CA SER A 97 -7.86 -4.68 -15.79
C SER A 97 -8.48 -3.96 -16.99
N ARG A 98 -8.24 -2.66 -17.14
CA ARG A 98 -8.73 -1.88 -18.30
C ARG A 98 -7.85 -2.08 -19.52
N LEU A 99 -6.53 -2.02 -19.32
CA LEU A 99 -5.54 -2.18 -20.38
C LEU A 99 -5.62 -3.56 -21.04
N VAL A 100 -5.87 -4.62 -20.26
CA VAL A 100 -6.07 -6.00 -20.75
C VAL A 100 -7.28 -6.11 -21.68
N ARG A 101 -8.29 -5.24 -21.51
CA ARG A 101 -9.49 -5.17 -22.36
C ARG A 101 -9.34 -4.21 -23.54
N GLY A 102 -8.13 -3.69 -23.78
CA GLY A 102 -7.86 -2.68 -24.81
C GLY A 102 -8.38 -1.28 -24.47
N GLU A 103 -8.85 -1.03 -23.24
CA GLU A 103 -9.44 0.26 -22.89
C GLU A 103 -8.40 1.27 -22.40
N GLY A 104 -8.23 2.36 -23.15
CA GLY A 104 -7.57 3.57 -22.67
C GLY A 104 -6.06 3.45 -22.48
N GLY A 105 -5.38 2.66 -23.30
CA GLY A 105 -3.91 2.62 -23.37
C GLY A 105 -3.36 1.70 -24.46
N SER A 106 -2.05 1.80 -24.68
CA SER A 106 -1.29 1.03 -25.67
C SER A 106 -0.70 -0.27 -25.09
N LYS A 107 -0.17 -1.14 -25.97
CA LYS A 107 0.67 -2.30 -25.57
C LYS A 107 1.78 -1.90 -24.58
N ARG A 108 2.40 -0.75 -24.82
CA ARG A 108 3.45 -0.19 -23.96
C ARG A 108 2.92 0.20 -22.58
N ASP A 109 1.71 0.74 -22.50
CA ASP A 109 1.07 1.09 -21.23
C ASP A 109 0.72 -0.14 -20.40
N LEU A 110 0.29 -1.23 -21.05
CA LEU A 110 0.02 -2.51 -20.39
C LEU A 110 1.30 -3.05 -19.74
N ILE A 111 2.39 -3.14 -20.50
CA ILE A 111 3.69 -3.62 -20.02
C ILE A 111 4.23 -2.72 -18.90
N ALA A 112 4.15 -1.39 -19.06
CA ALA A 112 4.58 -0.45 -18.03
C ALA A 112 3.75 -0.58 -16.74
N CYS A 113 2.44 -0.79 -16.86
CA CYS A 113 1.57 -1.03 -15.71
C CYS A 113 1.94 -2.31 -14.96
N ALA A 114 2.24 -3.39 -15.66
CA ALA A 114 2.67 -4.65 -15.05
C ALA A 114 4.02 -4.52 -14.32
N LYS A 115 4.98 -3.79 -14.90
CA LYS A 115 6.26 -3.48 -14.24
C LYS A 115 6.05 -2.69 -12.95
N ALA A 116 5.21 -1.65 -12.99
CA ALA A 116 4.90 -0.85 -11.80
C ALA A 116 4.19 -1.65 -10.69
N ILE A 117 3.37 -2.66 -11.04
CA ILE A 117 2.78 -3.60 -10.08
C ILE A 117 3.86 -4.47 -9.46
N ALA A 118 4.77 -5.02 -10.27
CA ALA A 118 5.86 -5.86 -9.80
C ALA A 118 6.78 -5.11 -8.83
N GLU A 119 7.19 -3.88 -9.19
CA GLU A 119 8.00 -3.00 -8.31
C GLU A 119 7.31 -2.70 -6.98
N ALA A 120 6.01 -2.39 -7.02
CA ALA A 120 5.24 -2.17 -5.79
C ALA A 120 5.11 -3.45 -4.94
N SER A 121 5.04 -4.62 -5.58
CA SER A 121 5.00 -5.92 -4.89
C SER A 121 6.34 -6.28 -4.24
N GLU A 122 7.46 -5.94 -4.89
CA GLU A 122 8.81 -6.11 -4.34
C GLU A 122 9.00 -5.24 -3.10
N GLU A 123 8.46 -4.01 -3.09
CA GLU A 123 8.47 -3.13 -1.93
C GLU A 123 7.67 -3.71 -0.75
N VAL A 124 6.49 -4.30 -1.00
CA VAL A 124 5.73 -5.03 0.04
C VAL A 124 6.57 -6.17 0.62
N THR A 125 7.20 -6.98 -0.23
CA THR A 125 8.05 -8.10 0.22
C THR A 125 9.25 -7.61 1.02
N ARG A 126 9.93 -6.55 0.57
CA ARG A 126 11.10 -5.97 1.26
C ARG A 126 10.73 -5.52 2.67
N LEU A 127 9.69 -4.72 2.80
CA LEU A 127 9.20 -4.21 4.09
C LEU A 127 8.70 -5.33 5.01
N ALA A 128 8.02 -6.34 4.46
CA ALA A 128 7.59 -7.51 5.22
C ALA A 128 8.78 -8.31 5.78
N LYS A 129 9.86 -8.48 4.99
CA LYS A 129 11.09 -9.15 5.44
C LYS A 129 11.82 -8.33 6.51
N GLU A 130 11.85 -7.01 6.41
CA GLU A 130 12.40 -6.13 7.46
C GLU A 130 11.63 -6.25 8.76
N LEU A 131 10.29 -6.19 8.69
CA LEU A 131 9.44 -6.42 9.85
C LEU A 131 9.66 -7.81 10.47
N ALA A 132 9.80 -8.84 9.63
CA ALA A 132 10.03 -10.20 10.10
C ALA A 132 11.35 -10.33 10.88
N ARG A 133 12.41 -9.61 10.48
CA ARG A 133 13.72 -9.61 11.18
C ARG A 133 13.59 -9.07 12.61
N GLU A 134 12.76 -8.06 12.80
CA GLU A 134 12.56 -7.43 14.10
C GLU A 134 11.45 -8.08 14.94
N CYS A 135 10.73 -9.05 14.37
CA CYS A 135 9.72 -9.82 15.09
C CYS A 135 10.38 -10.82 16.04
N THR A 136 10.04 -10.70 17.32
CA THR A 136 10.54 -11.56 18.41
C THR A 136 9.85 -12.93 18.47
N ASP A 137 8.59 -13.00 18.05
CA ASP A 137 7.83 -14.25 18.00
C ASP A 137 8.23 -15.10 16.78
N LYS A 138 8.79 -16.29 17.04
CA LYS A 138 9.28 -17.20 15.99
C LYS A 138 8.17 -17.65 15.04
N ARG A 139 6.98 -17.96 15.56
CA ARG A 139 5.86 -18.47 14.74
C ARG A 139 5.34 -17.37 13.82
N MET A 140 5.17 -16.16 14.35
CA MET A 140 4.70 -15.01 13.56
C MET A 140 5.73 -14.62 12.49
N ARG A 141 7.02 -14.63 12.84
CA ARG A 141 8.12 -14.40 11.90
C ARG A 141 8.11 -15.42 10.75
N THR A 142 8.05 -16.72 11.06
CA THR A 142 8.00 -17.78 10.04
C THR A 142 6.78 -17.63 9.13
N ASN A 143 5.60 -17.37 9.70
CA ASN A 143 4.39 -17.16 8.92
C ASN A 143 4.54 -15.97 7.95
N LEU A 144 5.04 -14.82 8.44
CA LEU A 144 5.25 -13.62 7.60
C LEU A 144 6.25 -13.87 6.46
N LEU A 145 7.34 -14.59 6.72
CA LEU A 145 8.32 -14.95 5.69
C LEU A 145 7.70 -15.86 4.63
N GLN A 146 7.01 -16.93 5.04
CA GLN A 146 6.41 -17.90 4.14
C GLN A 146 5.41 -17.25 3.16
N VAL A 147 4.55 -16.36 3.66
CA VAL A 147 3.53 -15.71 2.81
C VAL A 147 4.15 -14.69 1.85
N CYS A 148 5.17 -13.93 2.29
CA CYS A 148 5.76 -12.87 1.47
C CYS A 148 6.78 -13.36 0.43
N GLU A 149 7.37 -14.54 0.62
CA GLU A 149 8.34 -15.15 -0.30
C GLU A 149 7.74 -15.63 -1.62
N ARG A 150 6.42 -15.83 -1.68
CA ARG A 150 5.71 -16.20 -2.91
C ARG A 150 5.54 -15.02 -3.88
N ILE A 151 5.50 -13.79 -3.35
CA ILE A 151 5.16 -12.58 -4.10
C ILE A 151 6.14 -12.32 -5.27
N PRO A 152 7.48 -12.40 -5.12
CA PRO A 152 8.41 -12.12 -6.21
C PRO A 152 8.23 -13.04 -7.44
N THR A 153 7.95 -14.32 -7.20
CA THR A 153 7.69 -15.29 -8.28
C THR A 153 6.41 -14.93 -9.04
N ILE A 154 5.31 -14.64 -8.32
CA ILE A 154 4.04 -14.27 -8.93
C ILE A 154 4.18 -12.94 -9.70
N GLY A 155 4.92 -11.96 -9.16
CA GLY A 155 5.19 -10.68 -9.82
C GLY A 155 6.03 -10.82 -11.09
N THR A 156 6.96 -11.78 -11.13
CA THR A 156 7.72 -12.11 -12.35
C THR A 156 6.82 -12.72 -13.41
N GLN A 157 5.96 -13.67 -13.04
CA GLN A 157 4.96 -14.24 -13.92
C GLN A 157 3.99 -13.18 -14.47
N LEU A 158 3.57 -12.20 -13.64
CA LEU A 158 2.72 -11.09 -14.09
C LEU A 158 3.36 -10.32 -15.25
N LYS A 159 4.67 -10.03 -15.16
CA LYS A 159 5.41 -9.32 -16.23
C LYS A 159 5.42 -10.12 -17.54
N ILE A 160 5.63 -11.43 -17.45
CA ILE A 160 5.66 -12.34 -18.61
C ILE A 160 4.27 -12.41 -19.25
N LEU A 161 3.25 -12.76 -18.48
CA LEU A 161 1.87 -12.90 -18.97
C LEU A 161 1.32 -11.58 -19.52
N SER A 162 1.68 -10.46 -18.92
CA SER A 162 1.32 -9.13 -19.44
C SER A 162 1.97 -8.84 -20.79
N THR A 163 3.20 -9.31 -21.01
CA THR A 163 3.87 -9.18 -22.30
C THR A 163 3.20 -10.04 -23.36
N VAL A 164 2.84 -11.28 -23.01
CA VAL A 164 2.05 -12.18 -23.89
C VAL A 164 0.70 -11.54 -24.24
N LYS A 165 -0.06 -11.05 -23.26
CA LYS A 165 -1.33 -10.37 -23.55
C LYS A 165 -1.13 -9.12 -24.41
N ALA A 166 -0.05 -8.37 -24.21
CA ALA A 166 0.24 -7.20 -25.02
C ALA A 166 0.46 -7.54 -26.50
N THR A 167 1.07 -8.68 -26.83
CA THR A 167 1.20 -9.10 -28.24
C THR A 167 -0.17 -9.38 -28.87
N MET A 168 -1.12 -9.90 -28.09
CA MET A 168 -2.48 -10.27 -28.52
C MET A 168 -3.47 -9.10 -28.59
N LEU A 169 -3.11 -7.88 -28.16
CA LEU A 169 -4.01 -6.72 -28.27
C LEU A 169 -4.43 -6.36 -29.72
N GLY A 170 -3.73 -6.87 -30.75
CA GLY A 170 -4.10 -6.70 -32.15
C GLY A 170 -4.99 -7.81 -32.73
N ALA A 171 -5.20 -8.88 -31.97
CA ALA A 171 -5.98 -10.07 -32.35
C ALA A 171 -6.95 -10.41 -31.21
N GLN A 172 -7.68 -9.40 -30.70
CA GLN A 172 -8.65 -9.63 -29.62
C GLN A 172 -9.75 -10.58 -30.06
N GLY A 173 -10.14 -11.49 -29.17
CA GLY A 173 -11.23 -12.45 -29.41
C GLY A 173 -10.83 -13.76 -30.08
N THR A 174 -9.54 -14.00 -30.32
CA THR A 174 -9.06 -15.36 -30.66
C THR A 174 -9.00 -16.25 -29.41
N GLU A 175 -8.94 -17.56 -29.62
CA GLU A 175 -8.81 -18.53 -28.53
C GLU A 175 -7.53 -18.30 -27.72
N GLU A 176 -6.42 -17.96 -28.40
CA GLU A 176 -5.14 -17.66 -27.74
C GLU A 176 -5.21 -16.37 -26.91
N ASP A 177 -5.96 -15.36 -27.36
CA ASP A 177 -6.18 -14.14 -26.59
C ASP A 177 -7.00 -14.39 -25.32
N GLN A 178 -8.00 -15.27 -25.42
CA GLN A 178 -8.82 -15.68 -24.28
C GLN A 178 -7.98 -16.47 -23.26
N GLU A 179 -7.20 -17.45 -23.70
CA GLU A 179 -6.30 -18.24 -22.83
C GLU A 179 -5.25 -17.36 -22.15
N ALA A 180 -4.62 -16.44 -22.90
CA ALA A 180 -3.68 -15.47 -22.34
C ALA A 180 -4.34 -14.56 -21.29
N THR A 181 -5.60 -14.21 -21.49
CA THR A 181 -6.38 -13.43 -20.53
C THR A 181 -6.65 -14.25 -19.27
N ASP A 182 -7.07 -15.50 -19.40
CA ASP A 182 -7.41 -16.35 -18.26
C ASP A 182 -6.20 -16.68 -17.38
N MET A 183 -5.04 -16.94 -17.99
CA MET A 183 -3.77 -17.07 -17.26
C MET A 183 -3.42 -15.79 -16.48
N LEU A 184 -3.59 -14.63 -17.09
CA LEU A 184 -3.33 -13.34 -16.46
C LEU A 184 -4.30 -13.06 -15.30
N VAL A 185 -5.57 -13.46 -15.44
CA VAL A 185 -6.58 -13.38 -14.38
C VAL A 185 -6.15 -14.20 -13.16
N GLY A 186 -5.79 -15.47 -13.36
CA GLY A 186 -5.35 -16.35 -12.27
C GLY A 186 -4.11 -15.80 -11.57
N ASN A 187 -3.13 -15.29 -12.33
CA ASN A 187 -1.94 -14.67 -11.76
C ASN A 187 -2.27 -13.42 -10.93
N ALA A 188 -3.12 -12.52 -11.46
CA ALA A 188 -3.53 -11.31 -10.76
C ALA A 188 -4.27 -11.62 -9.44
N GLN A 189 -5.17 -12.60 -9.45
CA GLN A 189 -5.88 -13.06 -8.25
C GLN A 189 -4.90 -13.60 -7.20
N ASN A 190 -3.98 -14.46 -7.60
CA ASN A 190 -2.94 -15.01 -6.72
C ASN A 190 -2.07 -13.90 -6.11
N LEU A 191 -1.65 -12.91 -6.92
CA LEU A 191 -0.83 -11.81 -6.42
C LEU A 191 -1.58 -10.96 -5.38
N MET A 192 -2.82 -10.56 -5.68
CA MET A 192 -3.62 -9.76 -4.76
C MET A 192 -3.93 -10.55 -3.47
N GLN A 193 -4.12 -11.86 -3.57
CA GLN A 193 -4.33 -12.73 -2.41
C GLN A 193 -3.07 -12.82 -1.53
N SER A 194 -1.90 -13.10 -2.10
CA SER A 194 -0.64 -13.17 -1.34
C SER A 194 -0.28 -11.83 -0.67
N VAL A 195 -0.59 -10.71 -1.32
CA VAL A 195 -0.40 -9.37 -0.72
C VAL A 195 -1.35 -9.16 0.46
N LYS A 196 -2.64 -9.54 0.36
CA LYS A 196 -3.58 -9.46 1.49
C LYS A 196 -3.11 -10.29 2.69
N GLU A 197 -2.67 -11.52 2.44
CA GLU A 197 -2.13 -12.41 3.48
C GLU A 197 -0.89 -11.81 4.14
N THR A 198 0.01 -11.23 3.34
CA THR A 198 1.20 -10.53 3.85
C THR A 198 0.84 -9.32 4.70
N VAL A 199 -0.15 -8.52 4.31
CA VAL A 199 -0.62 -7.37 5.11
C VAL A 199 -1.16 -7.83 6.46
N ARG A 200 -1.99 -8.89 6.50
CA ARG A 200 -2.53 -9.45 7.75
C ARG A 200 -1.45 -10.06 8.65
N ALA A 201 -0.49 -10.77 8.05
CA ALA A 201 0.64 -11.33 8.79
C ALA A 201 1.56 -10.23 9.34
N ALA A 202 1.77 -9.15 8.59
CA ALA A 202 2.54 -7.99 9.01
C ALA A 202 1.86 -7.22 10.15
N GLU A 203 0.54 -7.02 10.07
CA GLU A 203 -0.25 -6.46 11.17
C GLU A 203 -0.03 -7.26 12.45
N SER A 204 -0.21 -8.58 12.37
CA SER A 204 -0.02 -9.46 13.51
C SER A 204 1.40 -9.36 14.05
N ALA A 205 2.42 -9.52 13.20
CA ALA A 205 3.83 -9.51 13.61
C ALA A 205 4.26 -8.17 14.23
N SER A 206 3.63 -7.07 13.83
CA SER A 206 3.95 -5.73 14.34
C SER A 206 3.69 -5.54 15.84
N ILE A 207 2.84 -6.39 16.44
CA ILE A 207 2.56 -6.38 17.87
C ILE A 207 3.75 -6.92 18.68
N LYS A 208 4.65 -7.71 18.05
CA LYS A 208 5.76 -8.43 18.69
C LYS A 208 7.13 -8.00 18.16
N ILE A 209 7.31 -6.70 17.91
CA ILE A 209 8.59 -6.13 17.46
C ILE A 209 9.52 -5.90 18.66
N ARG A 210 10.84 -6.05 18.45
CA ARG A 210 11.86 -5.64 19.42
C ARG A 210 11.73 -4.16 19.77
N THR A 211 11.86 -3.81 21.05
CA THR A 211 11.63 -2.45 21.56
C THR A 211 12.67 -1.43 21.06
N ASP A 212 13.84 -1.89 20.61
CA ASP A 212 14.97 -1.09 20.10
C ASP A 212 15.00 -0.99 18.57
N ALA A 213 14.09 -1.65 17.85
CA ALA A 213 14.15 -1.80 16.40
C ALA A 213 13.99 -0.50 15.59
N GLY A 214 13.53 0.60 16.21
CA GLY A 214 13.27 1.86 15.51
C GLY A 214 12.17 1.79 14.43
N ILE A 215 11.52 0.64 14.24
CA ILE A 215 10.47 0.44 13.25
C ILE A 215 9.19 1.15 13.70
N GLN A 216 8.80 2.18 12.96
CA GLN A 216 7.50 2.85 13.10
C GLN A 216 6.52 2.32 12.05
N LEU A 217 6.06 1.08 12.18
CA LEU A 217 4.94 0.55 11.39
C LEU A 217 3.65 0.74 12.17
N ARG A 218 2.87 1.76 11.81
CA ARG A 218 1.67 2.15 12.55
C ARG A 218 0.40 1.51 11.96
N TRP A 219 -0.28 0.70 12.76
CA TRP A 219 -1.55 0.06 12.39
C TRP A 219 -2.73 0.78 13.05
N VAL A 220 -3.32 1.74 12.33
CA VAL A 220 -4.47 2.53 12.81
C VAL A 220 -5.65 2.37 11.86
N ARG A 221 -6.80 1.98 12.41
CA ARG A 221 -8.06 1.87 11.66
C ARG A 221 -8.58 3.26 11.27
N LYS A 222 -9.05 3.42 10.03
CA LYS A 222 -9.67 4.66 9.53
C LYS A 222 -11.15 4.80 9.88
N GLN A 223 -11.85 3.68 10.03
CA GLN A 223 -13.25 3.67 10.44
C GLN A 223 -13.38 2.93 11.78
N PRO A 224 -14.29 3.38 12.67
CA PRO A 224 -14.55 2.69 13.92
C PRO A 224 -15.14 1.29 13.68
N TRP A 225 -14.83 0.36 14.59
CA TRP A 225 -15.18 -1.05 14.50
C TRP A 225 -16.70 -1.34 14.53
N TYR A 226 -17.53 -0.37 14.87
CA TYR A 226 -18.99 -0.46 15.00
C TYR A 226 -19.78 0.08 13.79
N GLN A 227 -19.11 0.45 12.70
CA GLN A 227 -19.77 0.96 11.48
C GLN A 227 -19.98 -0.10 10.38
N TYR A 228 -19.89 -1.39 10.74
CA TYR A 228 -20.07 -2.53 9.82
C TYR A 228 -21.38 -3.27 10.09
#